data_AF-A0A0J8AY43-F1
#
_entry.id   AF-A0A0J8AY43-F1
#
_cell.length_a   1.000
_cell.length_b   1.000
_cell.length_c   1.000
_cell.angle_alpha   90.00
_cell.angle_beta   90.00
_cell.angle_gamma   90.00
#
_symmetry.space_group_name_H-M   'P 1'
#
loop_
_entity.id
_entity.type
_entity.pdbx_description
1 polymer ?
#
loop_
_entity_poly.entity_id
_entity_poly.type
_entity_poly.pdbx_seq_one_letter_code
_entity_poly.pdbx_strand_id
1 'polypeptide(L)'
;QLQYHPNAKYISIIGQSLGGLVARRLSYLLYQNGIIPNTLQPISFVTVATPHLGSRHHGRMIFGLPLMNLGCFVARICAGMTGQELFLLDGEDPLLIRMTDDDHLEALRLFHRRLAYACSRYDMSVAFPTAAICRYNPYRAAIFKGTDALLMEVDINDQNQAGLGCDLDESEELMRTRLDPLGWRRCVYTPSRPIVGHLDILVTNPSRTKFGGIVVDDIVRHLIINK
;
A
#
# COMPACT_ATOMS: atom_id res chain seq x y z
N GLN A 1 23.19 9.71 -4.97
CA GLN A 1 23.61 10.84 -4.10
C GLN A 1 22.36 11.57 -3.66
N LEU A 2 22.12 11.70 -2.36
CA LEU A 2 21.01 12.52 -1.84
C LEU A 2 21.42 13.99 -1.99
N GLN A 3 20.75 14.74 -2.86
CA GLN A 3 20.96 16.18 -2.99
C GLN A 3 20.16 16.90 -1.91
N TYR A 4 20.87 17.49 -0.95
CA TYR A 4 20.25 18.32 0.08
C TYR A 4 19.87 19.67 -0.52
N HIS A 5 18.58 20.00 -0.51
CA HIS A 5 18.09 21.31 -0.93
C HIS A 5 17.86 22.18 0.33
N PRO A 6 18.75 23.13 0.65
CA PRO A 6 18.68 23.91 1.90
C PRO A 6 17.43 24.79 2.02
N ASN A 7 16.68 24.97 0.93
CA ASN A 7 15.45 25.76 0.89
C ASN A 7 14.19 24.91 0.73
N ALA A 8 14.26 23.59 0.93
CA ALA A 8 13.09 22.74 0.86
C ALA A 8 12.08 23.14 1.95
N LYS A 9 10.86 23.49 1.54
CA LYS A 9 9.74 23.85 2.44
C LYS A 9 8.70 22.75 2.55
N TYR A 10 8.70 21.82 1.61
CA TYR A 10 7.66 20.83 1.43
C TYR A 10 8.27 19.44 1.33
N ILE A 11 7.54 18.43 1.81
CA ILE A 11 7.91 17.03 1.65
C ILE A 11 6.72 16.20 1.18
N SER A 12 6.98 15.37 0.17
CA SER A 12 6.07 14.31 -0.26
C SER A 12 6.83 12.99 -0.20
N ILE A 13 6.19 11.95 0.31
CA ILE A 13 6.79 10.62 0.47
C ILE A 13 5.98 9.65 -0.38
N ILE A 14 6.69 8.85 -1.19
CA ILE A 14 6.11 7.82 -2.03
C ILE A 14 6.78 6.50 -1.67
N GLY A 15 6.01 5.46 -1.42
CA GLY A 15 6.52 4.12 -1.14
C GLY A 15 5.76 3.05 -1.90
N GLN A 16 6.48 2.08 -2.46
CA GLN A 16 5.90 0.95 -3.16
C GLN A 16 6.14 -0.32 -2.36
N SER A 17 5.14 -1.21 -2.29
CA SER A 17 5.25 -2.47 -1.54
C SER A 17 5.73 -2.23 -0.11
N LEU A 18 6.73 -2.96 0.36
CA LEU A 18 7.42 -2.76 1.63
C LEU A 18 7.91 -1.31 1.82
N GLY A 19 8.31 -0.63 0.75
CA GLY A 19 8.73 0.77 0.79
C GLY A 19 7.65 1.71 1.32
N GLY A 20 6.36 1.39 1.17
CA GLY A 20 5.27 2.15 1.79
C GLY A 20 5.18 1.99 3.32
N LEU A 21 5.56 0.82 3.85
CA LEU A 21 5.70 0.61 5.29
C LEU A 21 6.92 1.36 5.81
N VAL A 22 8.06 1.28 5.12
CA VAL A 22 9.25 2.07 5.46
C VAL A 22 8.93 3.57 5.44
N ALA A 23 8.19 4.05 4.45
CA ALA A 23 7.72 5.43 4.37
C ALA A 23 6.83 5.82 5.56
N ARG A 24 5.96 4.93 6.03
CA ARG A 24 5.15 5.15 7.24
C ARG A 24 6.02 5.31 8.47
N ARG A 25 7.01 4.41 8.65
CA ARG A 25 7.97 4.51 9.76
C ARG A 25 8.82 5.78 9.68
N LEU A 26 9.25 6.16 8.48
CA LEU A 26 9.97 7.41 8.25
C LEU A 26 9.12 8.62 8.65
N SER A 27 7.83 8.63 8.30
CA SER A 27 6.92 9.73 8.66
C SER A 27 6.84 9.90 10.18
N TYR A 28 6.72 8.80 10.92
CA TYR A 28 6.79 8.80 12.38
C TYR A 28 8.12 9.37 12.90
N LEU A 29 9.27 8.94 12.36
CA LEU A 29 10.57 9.45 12.78
C LEU A 29 10.71 10.96 12.51
N LEU A 30 10.23 11.44 11.36
CA LEU A 30 10.23 12.87 11.04
C LEU A 30 9.34 13.66 11.99
N TYR A 31 8.19 13.10 12.38
CA TYR A 31 7.27 13.71 13.34
C TYR A 31 7.89 13.80 14.74
N GLN A 32 8.44 12.69 15.25
CA GLN A 32 9.08 12.63 16.58
C GLN A 32 10.28 13.58 16.72
N ASN A 33 11.04 13.77 15.65
CA ASN A 33 12.16 14.70 15.62
C ASN A 33 11.73 16.15 15.35
N GLY A 34 10.43 16.44 15.28
CA GLY A 34 9.89 17.77 15.02
C GLY A 34 10.24 18.33 13.63
N ILE A 35 10.63 17.47 12.68
CA ILE A 35 10.97 17.88 11.31
C ILE A 35 9.68 18.19 10.55
N ILE A 36 8.67 17.34 10.66
CA ILE A 36 7.30 17.63 10.21
C ILE A 36 6.42 17.89 11.43
N PRO A 37 5.60 18.95 11.46
CA PRO A 37 5.41 19.96 10.41
C PRO A 37 6.37 21.17 10.51
N ASN A 38 7.27 21.24 11.51
CA ASN A 38 7.94 22.50 11.85
C ASN A 38 8.99 22.97 10.83
N THR A 39 9.71 22.04 10.19
CA THR A 39 10.76 22.33 9.21
C THR A 39 10.27 22.13 7.78
N LEU A 40 9.53 21.03 7.56
CA LEU A 40 8.97 20.68 6.26
C LEU A 40 7.46 20.54 6.41
N GLN A 41 6.71 21.19 5.52
CA GLN A 41 5.27 21.00 5.42
C GLN A 41 4.97 19.71 4.65
N PRO A 42 4.37 18.69 5.28
CA PRO A 42 4.07 17.43 4.62
C PRO A 42 2.88 17.57 3.65
N ILE A 43 3.11 17.36 2.37
CA ILE A 43 2.13 17.57 1.30
C ILE A 43 1.41 16.29 0.92
N SER A 44 2.14 15.21 0.59
CA SER A 44 1.51 13.99 0.12
C SER A 44 2.22 12.74 0.61
N PHE A 45 1.44 11.79 1.11
CA PHE A 45 1.88 10.44 1.43
C PHE A 45 1.23 9.49 0.43
N VAL A 46 2.03 8.85 -0.42
CA VAL A 46 1.56 8.02 -1.52
C VAL A 46 2.07 6.60 -1.36
N THR A 47 1.17 5.63 -1.39
CA THR A 47 1.54 4.22 -1.38
C THR A 47 1.05 3.52 -2.63
N VAL A 48 1.86 2.58 -3.12
CA VAL A 48 1.57 1.81 -4.33
C VAL A 48 1.77 0.34 -4.02
N ALA A 49 0.69 -0.45 -4.12
CA ALA A 49 0.70 -1.88 -3.81
C ALA A 49 1.38 -2.20 -2.46
N THR A 50 1.11 -1.42 -1.42
CA THR A 50 1.73 -1.56 -0.09
C THR A 50 0.85 -2.42 0.82
N PRO A 51 1.38 -3.45 1.51
CA PRO A 51 0.57 -4.28 2.40
C PRO A 51 0.30 -3.55 3.73
N HIS A 52 -0.62 -2.59 3.74
CA HIS A 52 -0.86 -1.72 4.91
C HIS A 52 -1.32 -2.47 6.16
N LEU A 53 -2.02 -3.59 5.97
CA LEU A 53 -2.58 -4.46 7.01
C LEU A 53 -1.76 -5.75 7.19
N GLY A 54 -0.66 -5.91 6.47
CA GLY A 54 0.15 -7.14 6.46
C GLY A 54 -0.32 -8.16 5.41
N SER A 55 0.22 -9.37 5.50
CA SER A 55 0.01 -10.44 4.51
C SER A 55 -0.39 -11.80 5.12
N ARG A 56 -0.89 -11.84 6.36
CA ARG A 56 -1.18 -13.11 7.07
C ARG A 56 -2.17 -14.00 6.33
N HIS A 57 -3.31 -13.45 5.89
CA HIS A 57 -4.32 -14.25 5.19
C HIS A 57 -3.84 -14.72 3.80
N HIS A 58 -3.08 -13.88 3.09
CA HIS A 58 -2.50 -14.25 1.79
C HIS A 58 -1.41 -15.33 1.95
N GLY A 59 -0.61 -15.27 3.01
CA GLY A 59 0.36 -16.31 3.37
C GLY A 59 -0.31 -17.67 3.56
N ARG A 60 -1.44 -17.74 4.29
CA ARG A 60 -2.18 -19.00 4.51
C ARG A 60 -2.69 -19.65 3.22
N MET A 61 -3.19 -18.86 2.26
CA MET A 61 -3.59 -19.40 0.94
C MET A 61 -2.39 -19.91 0.13
N ILE A 62 -1.22 -19.28 0.29
CA ILE A 62 0.02 -19.67 -0.38
C ILE A 62 0.63 -20.95 0.21
N PHE A 63 0.59 -21.11 1.53
CA PHE A 63 1.13 -22.31 2.22
C PHE A 63 0.33 -23.59 1.95
N GLY A 64 -0.91 -23.49 1.46
CA GLY A 64 -1.79 -24.63 1.15
C GLY A 64 -1.71 -25.18 -0.29
N LEU A 65 -0.98 -24.53 -1.21
CA LEU A 65 -0.83 -25.02 -2.59
C LEU A 65 0.59 -25.56 -2.85
N PRO A 66 0.74 -26.73 -3.50
CA PRO A 66 2.04 -27.29 -3.89
C PRO A 66 2.60 -26.58 -5.14
N LEU A 67 2.40 -25.28 -5.28
CA LEU A 67 2.99 -24.50 -6.37
C LEU A 67 4.45 -24.21 -6.02
N MET A 68 5.30 -25.11 -6.51
CA MET A 68 6.75 -25.10 -6.47
C MET A 68 7.29 -23.81 -7.13
N ASN A 69 7.37 -22.73 -6.33
CA ASN A 69 8.11 -21.47 -6.49
C ASN A 69 7.66 -20.42 -5.45
N LEU A 70 6.41 -20.49 -4.99
CA LEU A 70 5.81 -19.49 -4.10
C LEU A 70 6.15 -19.74 -2.62
N GLY A 71 6.20 -21.02 -2.22
CA GLY A 71 6.74 -21.44 -0.92
C GLY A 71 8.20 -21.00 -0.75
N CYS A 72 9.01 -20.94 -1.81
CA CYS A 72 10.40 -20.48 -1.75
C CYS A 72 10.54 -18.96 -1.68
N PHE A 73 9.64 -18.18 -2.32
CA PHE A 73 9.64 -16.71 -2.22
C PHE A 73 9.18 -16.26 -0.84
N VAL A 74 8.06 -16.83 -0.35
CA VAL A 74 7.58 -16.59 1.02
C VAL A 74 8.57 -17.14 2.04
N ALA A 75 9.17 -18.33 1.84
CA ALA A 75 10.23 -18.80 2.73
C ALA A 75 11.49 -17.93 2.69
N ARG A 76 11.88 -17.31 1.56
CA ARG A 76 13.01 -16.35 1.51
C ARG A 76 12.69 -15.03 2.21
N ILE A 77 11.46 -14.56 2.12
CA ILE A 77 10.98 -13.37 2.84
C ILE A 77 10.91 -13.71 4.35
N CYS A 78 10.25 -14.80 4.74
CA CYS A 78 10.09 -15.29 6.12
C CYS A 78 11.38 -15.79 6.77
N ALA A 79 12.40 -16.18 6.00
CA ALA A 79 13.72 -16.53 6.52
C ALA A 79 14.51 -15.30 6.99
N GLY A 80 14.08 -14.09 6.62
CA GLY A 80 14.59 -12.83 7.15
C GLY A 80 13.63 -12.19 8.14
N MET A 81 14.16 -11.34 9.04
CA MET A 81 13.36 -10.57 10.02
C MET A 81 12.21 -9.79 9.35
N THR A 82 12.45 -9.21 8.17
CA THR A 82 11.46 -8.44 7.39
C THR A 82 10.22 -9.25 7.00
N GLY A 83 10.36 -10.56 6.75
CA GLY A 83 9.19 -11.40 6.48
C GLY A 83 8.43 -11.73 7.75
N GLN A 84 9.12 -11.95 8.87
CA GLN A 84 8.45 -12.15 10.15
C GLN A 84 7.59 -10.92 10.49
N GLU A 85 8.13 -9.71 10.38
CA GLU A 85 7.40 -8.46 10.60
C GLU A 85 6.19 -8.28 9.65
N LEU A 86 6.32 -8.66 8.37
CA LEU A 86 5.27 -8.53 7.37
C LEU A 86 4.15 -9.57 7.51
N PHE A 87 4.45 -10.73 8.10
CA PHE A 87 3.48 -11.76 8.48
C PHE A 87 3.07 -11.68 9.95
N LEU A 88 3.45 -10.62 10.66
CA LEU A 88 3.19 -10.40 12.09
C LEU A 88 3.67 -11.58 12.96
N LEU A 89 4.77 -12.22 12.59
CA LEU A 89 5.38 -13.35 13.30
C LEU A 89 6.53 -12.91 14.21
N ASP A 90 6.73 -11.60 14.39
CA ASP A 90 7.83 -10.97 15.12
C ASP A 90 7.57 -10.79 16.63
N GLY A 91 6.69 -11.62 17.22
CA GLY A 91 6.43 -11.68 18.66
C GLY A 91 5.01 -11.29 19.07
N GLU A 92 4.83 -10.99 20.36
CA GLU A 92 3.52 -10.62 20.94
C GLU A 92 3.06 -9.22 20.53
N ASP A 93 3.98 -8.36 20.09
CA ASP A 93 3.69 -7.00 19.64
C ASP A 93 4.27 -6.72 18.24
N PRO A 94 3.58 -7.20 17.18
CA PRO A 94 4.06 -7.09 15.82
C PRO A 94 4.34 -5.65 15.38
N LEU A 95 5.50 -5.40 14.79
CA LEU A 95 5.96 -4.08 14.35
C LEU A 95 4.92 -3.36 13.50
N LEU A 96 4.25 -4.08 12.60
CA LEU A 96 3.27 -3.48 11.70
C LEU A 96 2.01 -2.98 12.43
N ILE A 97 1.61 -3.64 13.53
CA ILE A 97 0.51 -3.17 14.39
C ILE A 97 0.97 -1.91 15.14
N ARG A 98 2.17 -1.89 15.72
CA ARG A 98 2.75 -0.68 16.35
C ARG A 98 2.84 0.51 15.40
N MET A 99 3.06 0.25 14.12
CA MET A 99 3.03 1.28 13.07
C MET A 99 1.61 1.84 12.79
N THR A 100 0.63 1.49 13.62
CA THR A 100 -0.72 2.08 13.66
C THR A 100 -1.06 2.71 15.01
N ASP A 101 -0.09 2.89 15.90
CA ASP A 101 -0.29 3.62 17.17
C ASP A 101 -0.44 5.12 16.94
N ASP A 102 -0.97 5.83 17.93
CA ASP A 102 -1.40 7.23 17.82
C ASP A 102 -0.34 8.15 17.20
N ASP A 103 0.94 8.05 17.61
CA ASP A 103 2.01 8.86 17.02
C ASP A 103 2.27 8.59 15.53
N HIS A 104 2.14 7.33 15.09
CA HIS A 104 2.26 6.98 13.67
C HIS A 104 1.06 7.52 12.89
N LEU A 105 -0.14 7.44 13.48
CA LEU A 105 -1.35 7.98 12.88
C LEU A 105 -1.29 9.51 12.78
N GLU A 106 -0.85 10.20 13.82
CA GLU A 106 -0.65 11.65 13.83
C GLU A 106 0.36 12.08 12.77
N ALA A 107 1.50 11.40 12.68
CA ALA A 107 2.49 11.66 11.63
C ALA A 107 1.89 11.55 10.21
N LEU A 108 1.01 10.57 9.98
CA LEU A 108 0.28 10.43 8.72
C LEU A 108 -0.82 11.50 8.54
N ARG A 109 -1.51 11.91 9.61
CA ARG A 109 -2.55 12.96 9.59
C ARG A 109 -2.00 14.29 9.11
N LEU A 110 -0.74 14.61 9.43
CA LEU A 110 -0.09 15.85 9.01
C LEU A 110 -0.03 16.01 7.49
N PHE A 111 0.05 14.92 6.72
CA PHE A 111 0.07 15.01 5.26
C PHE A 111 -1.26 15.55 4.73
N HIS A 112 -1.22 16.56 3.88
CA HIS A 112 -2.45 17.14 3.32
C HIS A 112 -3.23 16.13 2.47
N ARG A 113 -2.51 15.23 1.79
CA ARG A 113 -3.07 14.18 0.94
C ARG A 113 -2.48 12.82 1.31
N ARG A 114 -3.33 11.80 1.42
CA ARG A 114 -2.93 10.40 1.58
C ARG A 114 -3.55 9.60 0.44
N LEU A 115 -2.71 8.98 -0.38
CA LEU A 115 -3.10 8.26 -1.59
C LEU A 115 -2.67 6.80 -1.46
N ALA A 116 -3.60 5.86 -1.65
CA ALA A 116 -3.32 4.44 -1.68
C ALA A 116 -3.72 3.85 -3.04
N TYR A 117 -2.72 3.40 -3.81
CA TYR A 117 -2.92 2.74 -5.09
C TYR A 117 -2.90 1.21 -4.89
N ALA A 118 -3.98 0.55 -5.26
CA ALA A 118 -4.17 -0.89 -5.10
C ALA A 118 -4.42 -1.58 -6.44
N CYS A 119 -3.79 -2.73 -6.66
CA CYS A 119 -4.05 -3.58 -7.83
C CYS A 119 -5.35 -4.37 -7.62
N SER A 120 -6.36 -4.18 -8.48
CA SER A 120 -7.63 -4.92 -8.38
C SER A 120 -7.44 -6.43 -8.53
N ARG A 121 -6.44 -6.85 -9.33
CA ARG A 121 -6.20 -8.24 -9.74
C ARG A 121 -4.73 -8.49 -10.05
N TYR A 122 -4.36 -9.77 -10.09
CA TYR A 122 -3.07 -10.29 -10.56
C TYR A 122 -1.82 -9.80 -9.80
N ASP A 123 -1.99 -9.07 -8.69
CA ASP A 123 -0.93 -8.84 -7.72
C ASP A 123 -0.90 -10.04 -6.75
N MET A 124 0.09 -10.91 -7.00
CA MET A 124 0.35 -12.09 -6.17
C MET A 124 1.24 -11.79 -4.96
N SER A 125 1.75 -10.56 -4.85
CA SER A 125 2.62 -10.15 -3.75
C SER A 125 1.84 -9.40 -2.68
N VAL A 126 0.88 -8.56 -3.08
CA VAL A 126 0.09 -7.73 -2.16
C VAL A 126 -1.38 -7.82 -2.54
N ALA A 127 -2.19 -8.36 -1.63
CA ALA A 127 -3.62 -8.48 -1.86
C ALA A 127 -4.30 -7.10 -1.87
N PHE A 128 -5.34 -6.95 -2.70
CA PHE A 128 -6.10 -5.71 -2.79
C PHE A 128 -6.58 -5.15 -1.44
N PRO A 129 -7.18 -5.93 -0.51
CA PRO A 129 -7.71 -5.37 0.74
C PRO A 129 -6.64 -4.71 1.60
N THR A 130 -5.44 -5.30 1.66
CA THR A 130 -4.30 -4.73 2.41
C THR A 130 -3.70 -3.52 1.68
N ALA A 131 -3.68 -3.51 0.34
CA ALA A 131 -3.23 -2.34 -0.43
C ALA A 131 -4.18 -1.15 -0.35
N ALA A 132 -5.49 -1.41 -0.35
CA ALA A 132 -6.53 -0.39 -0.33
C ALA A 132 -6.98 -0.01 1.09
N ILE A 133 -6.50 -0.68 2.14
CA ILE A 133 -6.97 -0.48 3.52
C ILE A 133 -8.50 -0.66 3.57
N CYS A 134 -8.98 -1.83 3.16
CA CYS A 134 -10.40 -2.19 3.18
C CYS A 134 -10.58 -3.66 3.52
N ARG A 135 -11.83 -4.08 3.78
CA ARG A 135 -12.11 -5.45 4.24
C ARG A 135 -12.07 -6.49 3.13
N TYR A 136 -12.53 -6.15 1.93
CA TYR A 136 -12.69 -7.11 0.83
C TYR A 136 -12.28 -6.52 -0.52
N ASN A 137 -12.10 -7.39 -1.52
CA ASN A 137 -11.84 -7.00 -2.89
C ASN A 137 -13.14 -7.10 -3.73
N PRO A 138 -13.84 -5.99 -4.04
CA PRO A 138 -15.06 -6.02 -4.84
C PRO A 138 -14.83 -6.48 -6.28
N TYR A 139 -13.58 -6.45 -6.75
CA TYR A 139 -13.21 -6.78 -8.13
C TYR A 139 -12.88 -8.25 -8.33
N ARG A 140 -13.00 -9.11 -7.30
CA ARG A 140 -12.64 -10.53 -7.42
C ARG A 140 -13.53 -11.30 -8.41
N ALA A 141 -14.82 -10.94 -8.51
CA ALA A 141 -15.79 -11.59 -9.40
C ALA A 141 -15.97 -10.90 -10.78
N ALA A 142 -15.59 -9.62 -10.91
CA ALA A 142 -15.87 -8.82 -12.10
C ALA A 142 -15.04 -9.24 -13.34
N ILE A 143 -15.62 -9.93 -14.32
CA ILE A 143 -14.95 -10.18 -15.60
C ILE A 143 -14.81 -8.84 -16.35
N PHE A 144 -13.66 -8.18 -16.23
CA PHE A 144 -13.34 -7.02 -17.05
C PHE A 144 -13.15 -7.48 -18.50
N LYS A 145 -14.09 -7.13 -19.37
CA LYS A 145 -13.95 -7.27 -20.83
C LYS A 145 -13.18 -6.05 -21.34
N GLY A 146 -11.86 -6.17 -21.47
CA GLY A 146 -11.01 -5.11 -22.01
C GLY A 146 -9.52 -5.44 -21.84
N THR A 147 -8.70 -5.01 -22.79
CA THR A 147 -7.24 -5.19 -22.77
C THR A 147 -6.48 -3.96 -22.28
N ASP A 148 -7.19 -2.91 -21.84
CA ASP A 148 -6.59 -1.65 -21.43
C ASP A 148 -6.51 -1.55 -19.91
N ALA A 149 -5.43 -0.95 -19.43
CA ALA A 149 -5.24 -0.70 -18.01
C ALA A 149 -6.19 0.41 -17.55
N LEU A 150 -6.89 0.20 -16.44
CA LEU A 150 -7.86 1.16 -15.91
C LEU A 150 -7.38 1.68 -14.55
N LEU A 151 -7.55 2.98 -14.33
CA LEU A 151 -7.33 3.63 -13.03
C LEU A 151 -8.61 4.35 -12.62
N MET A 152 -9.11 4.05 -11.42
CA MET A 152 -10.33 4.66 -10.89
C MET A 152 -10.14 5.03 -9.42
N GLU A 153 -10.53 6.25 -9.05
CA GLU A 153 -10.70 6.62 -7.64
C GLU A 153 -11.99 5.95 -7.12
N VAL A 154 -11.91 5.35 -5.94
CA VAL A 154 -13.01 4.57 -5.39
C VAL A 154 -13.33 5.00 -3.96
N ASP A 155 -14.62 5.17 -3.71
CA ASP A 155 -15.13 5.27 -2.35
C ASP A 155 -15.47 3.85 -1.86
N ILE A 156 -14.58 3.28 -1.06
CA ILE A 156 -14.78 1.94 -0.52
C ILE A 156 -15.66 2.05 0.72
N ASN A 157 -16.97 1.96 0.53
CA ASN A 157 -17.91 1.89 1.63
C ASN A 157 -18.06 0.43 2.12
N ASP A 158 -17.38 0.10 3.22
CA ASP A 158 -17.38 -1.24 3.83
C ASP A 158 -18.78 -1.66 4.35
N GLN A 159 -19.76 -0.75 4.48
CA GLN A 159 -21.08 -1.05 5.07
C GLN A 159 -22.02 -1.87 4.17
N ASN A 160 -21.84 -1.85 2.84
CA ASN A 160 -22.82 -2.43 1.91
C ASN A 160 -22.56 -3.88 1.49
N GLN A 161 -21.54 -4.56 2.03
CA GLN A 161 -21.13 -5.89 1.53
C GLN A 161 -20.78 -6.90 2.64
N ALA A 162 -21.53 -6.86 3.74
CA ALA A 162 -21.55 -7.95 4.72
C ALA A 162 -22.12 -9.22 4.06
N GLY A 163 -21.25 -10.12 3.58
CA GLY A 163 -21.67 -11.40 2.99
C GLY A 163 -20.75 -11.99 1.92
N LEU A 164 -19.77 -11.23 1.40
CA LEU A 164 -18.76 -11.73 0.46
C LEU A 164 -17.46 -12.04 1.21
N GLY A 165 -17.38 -13.21 1.85
CA GLY A 165 -16.27 -13.58 2.74
C GLY A 165 -14.86 -13.49 2.11
N CYS A 166 -13.99 -12.71 2.75
CA CYS A 166 -12.88 -13.25 3.55
C CYS A 166 -12.73 -12.36 4.78
N ASP A 167 -12.99 -12.90 5.97
CA ASP A 167 -12.84 -12.12 7.20
C ASP A 167 -11.35 -11.79 7.38
N LEU A 168 -11.05 -10.50 7.49
CA LEU A 168 -9.73 -10.03 7.94
C LEU A 168 -9.44 -10.69 9.30
N ASP A 169 -8.18 -11.04 9.55
CA ASP A 169 -7.75 -11.46 10.89
C ASP A 169 -8.00 -10.32 11.90
N GLU A 170 -8.16 -10.62 13.19
CA GLU A 170 -8.42 -9.60 14.22
C GLU A 170 -7.37 -8.48 14.19
N SER A 171 -6.10 -8.86 13.95
CA SER A 171 -4.99 -7.93 13.78
C SER A 171 -5.12 -7.05 12.53
N GLU A 172 -5.56 -7.62 11.41
CA GLU A 172 -5.77 -6.91 10.15
C GLU A 172 -6.95 -5.93 10.28
N GLU A 173 -8.03 -6.33 10.95
CA GLU A 173 -9.19 -5.47 11.24
C GLU A 173 -8.84 -4.35 12.22
N LEU A 174 -8.02 -4.61 13.24
CA LEU A 174 -7.50 -3.58 14.14
C LEU A 174 -6.71 -2.51 13.38
N MET A 175 -5.79 -2.92 12.49
CA MET A 175 -5.04 -1.97 11.69
C MET A 175 -5.93 -1.21 10.70
N ARG A 176 -6.93 -1.88 10.12
CA ARG A 176 -7.90 -1.25 9.21
C ARG A 176 -8.67 -0.15 9.93
N THR A 177 -9.24 -0.45 11.10
CA THR A 177 -10.03 0.52 11.90
C THR A 177 -9.20 1.72 12.36
N ARG A 178 -7.90 1.55 12.60
CA ARG A 178 -6.98 2.64 12.93
C ARG A 178 -6.57 3.50 11.73
N LEU A 179 -6.35 2.89 10.57
CA LEU A 179 -5.83 3.58 9.37
C LEU A 179 -6.92 4.21 8.50
N ASP A 180 -8.10 3.59 8.41
CA ASP A 180 -9.22 4.05 7.56
C ASP A 180 -9.68 5.49 7.88
N PRO A 181 -9.83 5.91 9.16
CA PRO A 181 -10.27 7.26 9.51
C PRO A 181 -9.32 8.39 9.10
N LEU A 182 -8.13 8.06 8.58
CA LEU A 182 -7.19 9.06 8.10
C LEU A 182 -7.64 9.71 6.78
N GLY A 183 -8.76 9.33 6.17
CA GLY A 183 -9.25 10.01 4.95
C GLY A 183 -8.36 9.76 3.73
N TRP A 184 -8.04 8.49 3.49
CA TRP A 184 -7.28 8.06 2.31
C TRP A 184 -8.10 8.24 1.04
N ARG A 185 -7.47 8.81 0.02
CA ARG A 185 -7.93 8.64 -1.36
C ARG A 185 -7.41 7.31 -1.89
N ARG A 186 -8.33 6.46 -2.33
CA ARG A 186 -8.03 5.10 -2.79
C ARG A 186 -8.17 5.04 -4.30
N CYS A 187 -7.11 4.62 -4.96
CA CYS A 187 -7.06 4.48 -6.40
C CYS A 187 -6.87 3.02 -6.78
N VAL A 188 -7.72 2.49 -7.64
CA VAL A 188 -7.68 1.10 -8.08
C VAL A 188 -7.11 1.02 -9.47
N TYR A 189 -5.99 0.32 -9.59
CA TYR A 189 -5.38 -0.03 -10.85
C TYR A 189 -5.81 -1.43 -11.28
N THR A 190 -6.40 -1.54 -12.46
CA THR A 190 -6.71 -2.83 -13.09
C THR A 190 -5.68 -3.10 -14.19
N PRO A 191 -4.73 -4.02 -13.97
CA PRO A 191 -3.73 -4.36 -14.99
C PRO A 191 -4.38 -5.02 -16.21
N SER A 192 -3.85 -4.71 -17.39
CA SER A 192 -4.30 -5.27 -18.67
C SER A 192 -3.81 -6.71 -18.93
N ARG A 193 -2.86 -7.21 -18.12
CA ARG A 193 -2.25 -8.53 -18.31
C ARG A 193 -2.17 -9.31 -17.00
N PRO A 194 -2.36 -10.65 -17.05
CA PRO A 194 -2.20 -11.50 -15.87
C PRO A 194 -0.73 -11.67 -15.47
N ILE A 195 -0.50 -11.99 -14.18
CA ILE A 195 0.78 -12.45 -13.56
C ILE A 195 1.78 -11.33 -13.18
N VAL A 196 1.64 -10.10 -13.67
CA VAL A 196 2.65 -9.05 -13.45
C VAL A 196 2.07 -7.76 -12.84
N GLY A 197 0.85 -7.80 -12.27
CA GLY A 197 0.16 -6.62 -11.73
C GLY A 197 1.00 -5.76 -10.76
N HIS A 198 1.78 -6.42 -9.90
CA HIS A 198 2.68 -5.75 -8.94
C HIS A 198 3.80 -4.92 -9.63
N LEU A 199 4.28 -5.36 -10.78
CA LEU A 199 5.33 -4.67 -11.54
C LEU A 199 4.76 -3.82 -12.68
N ASP A 200 3.51 -4.04 -13.09
CA ASP A 200 2.84 -3.26 -14.14
C ASP A 200 2.35 -1.92 -13.60
N ILE A 201 2.12 -1.80 -12.29
CA ILE A 201 1.92 -0.51 -11.63
C ILE A 201 3.21 0.34 -11.61
N LEU A 202 4.37 -0.26 -11.93
CA LEU A 202 5.66 0.39 -12.01
C LEU A 202 6.10 0.59 -13.46
N VAL A 203 6.54 1.80 -13.78
CA VAL A 203 7.24 2.10 -15.02
C VAL A 203 8.74 2.04 -14.76
N THR A 204 9.31 0.83 -14.76
CA THR A 204 10.77 0.64 -14.57
C THR A 204 11.57 0.77 -15.85
N ASN A 205 10.91 0.70 -17.01
CA ASN A 205 11.52 0.94 -18.32
C ASN A 205 10.50 1.52 -19.32
N PRO A 206 10.96 2.08 -20.45
CA PRO A 206 10.08 2.65 -21.48
C PRO A 206 9.05 1.65 -22.04
N SER A 207 9.40 0.36 -22.11
CA SER A 207 8.51 -0.69 -22.61
C SER A 207 7.34 -1.00 -21.66
N ARG A 208 7.49 -0.68 -20.36
CA ARG A 208 6.46 -0.82 -19.32
C ARG A 208 5.62 0.42 -19.11
N THR A 209 6.01 1.56 -19.69
CA THR A 209 5.22 2.81 -19.64
C THR A 209 3.80 2.63 -20.15
N LYS A 210 3.60 1.74 -21.14
CA LYS A 210 2.27 1.41 -21.67
C LYS A 210 1.32 0.81 -20.61
N PHE A 211 1.84 0.22 -19.55
CA PHE A 211 1.05 -0.47 -18.53
C PHE A 211 0.88 0.37 -17.26
N GLY A 212 1.99 0.94 -16.75
CA GLY A 212 1.99 1.70 -15.49
C GLY A 212 1.94 3.21 -15.63
N GLY A 213 2.08 3.74 -16.85
CA GLY A 213 2.15 5.18 -17.12
C GLY A 213 0.95 5.94 -16.59
N ILE A 214 -0.25 5.35 -16.69
CA ILE A 214 -1.48 5.97 -16.16
C ILE A 214 -1.41 6.24 -14.65
N VAL A 215 -0.78 5.36 -13.87
CA VAL A 215 -0.61 5.52 -12.42
C VAL A 215 0.45 6.57 -12.12
N VAL A 216 1.57 6.55 -12.85
CA VAL A 216 2.62 7.56 -12.70
C VAL A 216 2.09 8.96 -13.04
N ASP A 217 1.37 9.11 -14.15
CA ASP A 217 0.79 10.38 -14.58
C ASP A 217 -0.23 10.90 -13.55
N ASP A 218 -1.02 10.01 -12.96
CA ASP A 218 -1.98 10.35 -11.92
C ASP A 218 -1.30 10.79 -10.61
N ILE A 219 -0.27 10.06 -10.17
CA ILE A 219 0.57 10.46 -9.04
C ILE A 219 1.20 11.83 -9.31
N VAL A 220 1.78 12.03 -10.50
CA VAL A 220 2.39 13.30 -10.90
C VAL A 220 1.36 14.44 -10.88
N ARG A 221 0.14 14.22 -11.39
CA ARG A 221 -0.96 15.19 -11.28
C ARG A 221 -1.28 15.52 -9.82
N HIS A 222 -1.32 14.54 -8.95
CA HIS A 222 -1.57 14.77 -7.53
C HIS A 222 -0.39 15.43 -6.78
N LEU A 223 0.84 15.25 -7.25
CA LEU A 223 2.03 15.84 -6.61
C LEU A 223 2.37 17.23 -7.12
N ILE A 224 2.21 17.49 -8.42
CA ILE A 224 2.61 18.74 -9.07
C ILE A 224 1.53 19.82 -8.96
N ILE A 225 0.25 19.46 -8.75
CA ILE A 225 -0.80 20.46 -8.56
C ILE A 225 -0.74 21.01 -7.12
N ASN A 226 0.13 22.01 -6.99
CA ASN A 226 0.03 23.20 -6.16
C ASN A 226 0.48 24.39 -7.04
N LYS A 227 -0.46 24.93 -7.81
CA LYS A 227 -0.64 26.38 -7.96
C LYS A 227 -2.07 26.69 -7.59
#